data_AF-A0A942UFL4-F1
#
_entry.id   AF-A0A942UFL4-F1
#
_cell.length_a   1.000
_cell.length_b   1.000
_cell.length_c   1.000
_cell.angle_alpha   90.00
_cell.angle_beta   90.00
_cell.angle_gamma   90.00
#
_symmetry.space_group_name_H-M   'P 1'
#
loop_
_entity.id
_entity.type
_entity.pdbx_description
1 polymer ?
#
loop_
_entity_poly.entity_id
_entity_poly.type
_entity_poly.pdbx_seq_one_letter_code
_entity_poly.pdbx_strand_id
1 'polypeptide(L)'
;MQQFIYGLLLLIALAIPPIAHFMESVMIIHMHMQMPMVVFAGFLMARLFMDRFPRFFDKWNGNGVPGILLFVIIVGFWTLPRSMDDALTEQSVEVFKFVSLSLLAGFPLRDSWKRLNSLGKNILFIFFTILFLVVGWLYIDAPVQLCNNYLVIEQITLGWGFLTTAICIVIYLIYITFTDRTKYE
;
A
#
# COMPACT_ATOMS: atom_id res chain seq x y z
N MET A 1 18.75 -12.20 -6.83
CA MET A 1 19.12 -11.03 -7.68
C MET A 1 18.01 -10.65 -8.66
N GLN A 2 17.41 -11.56 -9.44
CA GLN A 2 16.35 -11.22 -10.40
C GLN A 2 15.17 -10.43 -9.82
N GLN A 3 14.60 -10.86 -8.68
CA GLN A 3 13.49 -10.13 -8.01
C GLN A 3 13.86 -8.67 -7.67
N PHE A 4 15.10 -8.45 -7.21
CA PHE A 4 15.58 -7.10 -6.91
C PHE A 4 15.66 -6.24 -8.17
N ILE A 5 16.18 -6.79 -9.27
CA ILE A 5 16.28 -6.08 -10.55
C ILE A 5 14.88 -5.70 -11.04
N TYR A 6 13.90 -6.61 -10.99
CA TYR A 6 12.52 -6.29 -11.38
C TYR A 6 11.88 -5.22 -10.50
N GLY A 7 12.07 -5.29 -9.18
CA GLY A 7 11.59 -4.26 -8.26
C GLY A 7 12.24 -2.90 -8.54
N LEU A 8 13.55 -2.86 -8.79
CA LEU A 8 14.27 -1.63 -9.10
C LEU A 8 13.82 -1.03 -10.44
N LEU A 9 13.70 -1.85 -11.49
CA LEU A 9 13.21 -1.41 -12.80
C LEU A 9 11.78 -0.87 -12.70
N LEU A 10 10.91 -1.53 -11.94
CA LEU A 10 9.55 -1.08 -11.70
C LEU A 10 9.53 0.26 -10.97
N LEU A 11 10.32 0.42 -9.91
CA LEU A 11 10.40 1.68 -9.15
C LEU A 11 10.91 2.83 -10.05
N ILE A 12 11.96 2.58 -10.83
CA ILE A 12 12.48 3.57 -11.78
C ILE A 12 11.40 3.93 -12.79
N ALA A 13 10.76 2.94 -13.42
CA ALA A 13 9.69 3.20 -14.39
C ALA A 13 8.56 4.06 -13.82
N LEU A 14 8.12 3.79 -12.58
CA LEU A 14 7.05 4.55 -11.92
C LEU A 14 7.47 5.97 -11.50
N ALA A 15 8.77 6.24 -11.35
CA ALA A 15 9.31 7.52 -10.91
C ALA A 15 9.81 8.41 -12.07
N ILE A 16 9.93 7.89 -13.30
CA ILE A 16 10.33 8.72 -14.45
C ILE A 16 9.16 9.67 -14.79
N PRO A 17 9.42 10.98 -15.02
CA PRO A 17 8.38 12.00 -15.13
C PRO A 17 7.20 11.69 -16.07
N PRO A 18 7.35 11.17 -17.30
CA PRO A 18 6.22 10.92 -18.18
C PRO A 18 5.24 9.88 -17.62
N ILE A 19 5.75 8.86 -16.92
CA ILE A 19 4.92 7.81 -16.32
C ILE A 19 4.31 8.32 -15.01
N ALA A 20 5.12 8.98 -14.17
CA ALA A 20 4.66 9.57 -12.93
C ALA A 20 3.53 10.58 -13.20
N HIS A 21 3.76 11.59 -14.05
CA HIS A 21 2.74 12.59 -14.40
C HIS A 21 1.47 11.98 -14.99
N PHE A 22 1.58 10.93 -15.82
CA PHE A 22 0.41 10.25 -16.35
C PHE A 22 -0.39 9.55 -15.24
N MET A 23 0.27 8.77 -14.38
CA MET A 23 -0.42 8.04 -13.31
C MET A 23 -0.98 8.98 -12.24
N GLU A 24 -0.34 10.11 -12.03
CA GLU A 24 -0.72 11.13 -11.06
C GLU A 24 -1.80 12.07 -11.57
N SER A 25 -2.03 12.11 -12.89
CA SER A 25 -3.10 12.92 -13.50
C SER A 25 -4.51 12.45 -13.17
N VAL A 26 -4.66 11.19 -12.72
CA VAL A 26 -5.95 10.61 -12.36
C VAL A 26 -5.90 10.04 -10.94
N MET A 27 -6.78 10.52 -10.07
CA MET A 27 -6.71 10.22 -8.63
C MET A 27 -6.72 8.72 -8.32
N ILE A 28 -7.62 7.96 -8.94
CA ILE A 28 -7.74 6.51 -8.71
C ILE A 28 -6.52 5.76 -9.22
N ILE A 29 -5.90 6.19 -10.32
CA ILE A 29 -4.67 5.58 -10.83
C ILE A 29 -3.50 5.88 -9.90
N HIS A 30 -3.38 7.10 -9.40
CA HIS A 30 -2.35 7.48 -8.43
C HIS A 30 -2.42 6.60 -7.18
N MET A 31 -3.59 6.51 -6.54
CA MET A 31 -3.73 5.85 -5.24
C MET A 31 -3.97 4.34 -5.30
N HIS A 32 -4.75 3.82 -6.26
CA HIS A 32 -5.05 2.38 -6.36
C HIS A 32 -4.16 1.62 -7.35
N MET A 33 -3.28 2.30 -8.09
CA MET A 33 -2.36 1.64 -9.02
C MET A 33 -0.91 2.03 -8.78
N GLN A 34 -0.53 3.31 -8.90
CA GLN A 34 0.86 3.74 -8.77
C GLN A 34 1.42 3.43 -7.38
N MET A 35 0.77 3.88 -6.31
CA MET A 35 1.26 3.66 -4.95
C MET A 35 1.36 2.19 -4.56
N PRO A 36 0.35 1.33 -4.80
CA PRO A 36 0.47 -0.10 -4.57
C PRO A 36 1.60 -0.73 -5.38
N MET A 37 1.83 -0.30 -6.62
CA MET A 37 2.94 -0.80 -7.43
C MET A 37 4.30 -0.35 -6.89
N VAL A 38 4.42 0.84 -6.30
CA VAL A 38 5.65 1.30 -5.59
C VAL A 38 5.90 0.46 -4.34
N VAL A 39 4.86 0.16 -3.55
CA VAL A 39 4.95 -0.77 -2.41
C VAL A 39 5.40 -2.14 -2.89
N PHE A 40 4.83 -2.64 -3.99
CA PHE A 40 5.18 -3.92 -4.57
C PHE A 40 6.63 -3.96 -5.09
N ALA A 41 7.11 -2.88 -5.70
CA ALA A 41 8.50 -2.71 -6.10
C ALA A 41 9.44 -2.85 -4.89
N GLY A 42 9.10 -2.17 -3.79
CA GLY A 42 9.77 -2.32 -2.50
C GLY A 42 9.77 -3.78 -2.01
N PHE A 43 8.61 -4.41 -1.99
CA PHE A 43 8.44 -5.81 -1.58
C PHE A 43 9.32 -6.79 -2.37
N LEU A 44 9.53 -6.56 -3.67
CA LEU A 44 10.42 -7.36 -4.51
C LEU A 44 11.90 -7.12 -4.21
N MET A 45 12.29 -5.85 -3.97
CA MET A 45 13.67 -5.48 -3.65
C MET A 45 14.11 -5.95 -2.26
N ALA A 46 13.19 -6.04 -1.31
CA ALA A 46 13.49 -6.25 0.10
C ALA A 46 14.27 -7.55 0.39
N ARG A 47 14.09 -8.60 -0.43
CA ARG A 47 14.77 -9.90 -0.24
C ARG A 47 16.29 -9.77 -0.19
N LEU A 48 16.88 -8.96 -1.08
CA LEU A 48 18.34 -8.79 -1.13
C LEU A 48 18.89 -8.21 0.18
N PHE A 49 18.16 -7.25 0.77
CA PHE A 49 18.56 -6.61 2.02
C PHE A 49 18.37 -7.53 3.23
N MET A 50 17.29 -8.32 3.25
CA MET A 50 17.08 -9.32 4.30
C MET A 50 18.18 -10.38 4.30
N ASP A 51 18.57 -10.87 3.13
CA ASP A 51 19.64 -11.86 2.99
C ASP A 51 21.01 -11.28 3.40
N ARG A 52 21.22 -9.96 3.19
CA ARG A 52 22.48 -9.27 3.53
C ARG A 52 22.58 -8.89 5.01
N PHE A 53 21.47 -8.55 5.65
CA PHE A 53 21.42 -8.07 7.03
C PHE A 53 20.44 -8.85 7.91
N PRO A 54 20.51 -10.19 7.97
CA PRO A 54 19.51 -11.02 8.66
C PRO A 54 19.37 -10.68 10.15
N ARG A 55 20.50 -10.44 10.83
CA ARG A 55 20.53 -10.09 12.27
C ARG A 55 19.77 -8.79 12.58
N PHE A 56 19.75 -7.83 11.67
CA PHE A 56 19.02 -6.58 11.87
C PHE A 56 17.51 -6.85 11.87
N PHE A 57 17.01 -7.55 10.84
CA PHE A 57 15.59 -7.89 10.72
C PHE A 57 15.12 -8.83 11.84
N ASP A 58 15.94 -9.79 12.25
CA ASP A 58 15.59 -10.69 13.35
C ASP A 58 15.49 -9.97 14.70
N LYS A 59 16.39 -9.00 14.96
CA LYS A 59 16.36 -8.20 16.19
C LYS A 59 15.20 -7.20 16.21
N TRP A 60 14.94 -6.54 15.07
CA TRP A 60 13.93 -5.49 14.95
C TRP A 60 12.51 -6.04 14.80
N ASN A 61 12.34 -7.15 14.09
CA ASN A 61 11.03 -7.66 13.66
C ASN A 61 10.87 -9.16 13.89
N GLY A 62 11.27 -9.65 15.07
CA GLY A 62 11.27 -11.08 15.40
C GLY A 62 9.94 -11.79 15.16
N ASN A 63 8.80 -11.14 15.43
CA ASN A 63 7.45 -11.70 15.27
C ASN A 63 6.64 -11.10 14.10
N GLY A 64 7.24 -10.22 13.29
CA GLY A 64 6.56 -9.55 12.18
C GLY A 64 5.67 -8.36 12.57
N VAL A 65 5.31 -8.17 13.84
CA VAL A 65 4.38 -7.11 14.27
C VAL A 65 4.95 -5.70 14.07
N PRO A 66 6.20 -5.39 14.48
CA PRO A 66 6.79 -4.07 14.25
C PRO A 66 6.77 -3.63 12.78
N GLY A 67 7.09 -4.56 11.87
CA GLY A 67 7.10 -4.25 10.44
C GLY A 67 5.72 -4.02 9.85
N ILE A 68 4.69 -4.76 10.29
CA ILE A 68 3.31 -4.48 9.87
C ILE A 68 2.81 -3.16 10.44
N LEU A 69 3.16 -2.85 11.69
CA LEU A 69 2.78 -1.58 12.29
C LEU A 69 3.37 -0.41 11.50
N LEU A 70 4.65 -0.49 11.12
CA LEU A 70 5.28 0.50 10.25
C LEU A 70 4.58 0.58 8.88
N PHE A 71 4.29 -0.56 8.26
CA PHE A 71 3.54 -0.63 7.00
C PHE A 71 2.18 0.08 7.10
N VAL A 72 1.41 -0.21 8.15
CA VAL A 72 0.09 0.41 8.38
C VAL A 72 0.20 1.91 8.59
N ILE A 73 1.21 2.39 9.33
CA ILE A 73 1.43 3.83 9.53
C ILE A 73 1.70 4.52 8.19
N ILE A 74 2.59 3.96 7.37
CA ILE A 74 2.96 4.56 6.09
C ILE A 74 1.78 4.54 5.11
N VAL A 75 1.09 3.41 4.98
CA VAL A 75 -0.10 3.32 4.11
C VAL A 75 -1.20 4.26 4.63
N GLY A 76 -1.43 4.30 5.94
CA GLY A 76 -2.38 5.23 6.57
C GLY A 76 -2.06 6.69 6.27
N PHE A 77 -0.80 7.10 6.39
CA PHE A 77 -0.35 8.45 6.04
C PHE A 77 -0.67 8.80 4.57
N TRP A 78 -0.43 7.87 3.65
CA TRP A 78 -0.70 8.06 2.22
C TRP A 78 -2.19 7.92 1.84
N THR A 79 -3.04 7.36 2.70
CA THR A 79 -4.50 7.42 2.49
C THR A 79 -5.11 8.79 2.78
N LEU A 80 -4.38 9.69 3.45
CA LEU A 80 -4.87 11.02 3.79
C LEU A 80 -4.91 11.93 2.54
N PRO A 81 -6.05 12.59 2.26
CA PRO A 81 -6.19 13.52 1.12
C PRO A 81 -5.10 14.61 1.10
N ARG A 82 -4.73 15.12 2.28
CA ARG A 82 -3.72 16.18 2.41
C ARG A 82 -2.34 15.74 1.93
N SER A 83 -1.88 14.57 2.35
CA SER A 83 -0.60 13.99 1.93
C SER A 83 -0.55 13.80 0.42
N MET A 84 -1.69 13.45 -0.17
CA MET A 84 -1.83 13.29 -1.61
C MET A 84 -1.65 14.61 -2.37
N ASP A 85 -2.28 15.66 -1.89
CA ASP A 85 -2.19 17.00 -2.48
C ASP A 85 -0.76 17.54 -2.39
N ASP A 86 -0.08 17.31 -1.27
CA ASP A 86 1.33 17.69 -1.08
C ASP A 86 2.27 16.96 -2.04
N ALA A 87 2.02 15.68 -2.34
CA ALA A 87 2.88 14.92 -3.24
C ALA A 87 2.87 15.42 -4.69
N LEU A 88 1.88 16.22 -5.09
CA LEU A 88 1.78 16.83 -6.42
C LEU A 88 2.37 18.24 -6.48
N THR A 89 2.51 18.89 -5.33
CA THR A 89 2.88 20.32 -5.23
C THR A 89 4.29 20.51 -4.70
N GLU A 90 4.76 19.61 -3.84
CA GLU A 90 6.05 19.68 -3.17
C GLU A 90 6.95 18.51 -3.59
N GLN A 91 8.04 18.80 -4.30
CA GLN A 91 8.98 17.78 -4.78
C GLN A 91 9.58 16.94 -3.64
N SER A 92 9.77 17.54 -2.46
CA SER A 92 10.26 16.82 -1.28
C SER A 92 9.27 15.73 -0.83
N VAL A 93 7.96 15.99 -0.93
CA VAL A 93 6.89 15.05 -0.57
C VAL A 93 6.71 14.00 -1.66
N GLU A 94 6.87 14.37 -2.93
CA GLU A 94 6.90 13.42 -4.05
C GLU A 94 8.05 12.39 -3.90
N VAL A 95 9.26 12.86 -3.61
CA VAL A 95 10.40 11.96 -3.33
C VAL A 95 10.11 11.11 -2.09
N PHE A 96 9.55 11.71 -1.04
CA PHE A 96 9.16 10.99 0.17
C PHE A 96 8.12 9.90 -0.12
N LYS A 97 7.16 10.11 -1.03
CA LYS A 97 6.19 9.10 -1.49
C LYS A 97 6.90 7.86 -2.01
N PHE A 98 7.78 8.03 -3.00
CA PHE A 98 8.48 6.89 -3.60
C PHE A 98 9.38 6.17 -2.60
N VAL A 99 10.13 6.92 -1.79
CA VAL A 99 11.06 6.35 -0.79
C VAL A 99 10.30 5.65 0.33
N SER A 100 9.29 6.29 0.92
CA SER A 100 8.54 5.74 2.05
C SER A 100 7.70 4.53 1.64
N LEU A 101 6.98 4.58 0.51
CA LEU A 101 6.17 3.44 0.06
C LEU A 101 7.04 2.23 -0.31
N SER A 102 8.17 2.44 -0.97
CA SER A 102 9.05 1.32 -1.32
C SER A 102 9.81 0.77 -0.11
N LEU A 103 10.49 1.61 0.67
CA LEU A 103 11.38 1.17 1.75
C LEU A 103 10.68 0.98 3.09
N LEU A 104 9.71 1.82 3.45
CA LEU A 104 9.05 1.79 4.76
C LEU A 104 7.71 1.05 4.74
N ALA A 105 7.11 0.81 3.58
CA ALA A 105 5.95 -0.08 3.45
C ALA A 105 6.32 -1.40 2.76
N GLY A 106 6.90 -1.37 1.57
CA GLY A 106 7.23 -2.57 0.79
C GLY A 106 8.18 -3.54 1.51
N PHE A 107 9.29 -3.04 2.08
CA PHE A 107 10.26 -3.91 2.75
C PHE A 107 9.70 -4.56 4.03
N PRO A 108 9.11 -3.81 4.97
CA PRO A 108 8.52 -4.39 6.17
C PRO A 108 7.41 -5.39 5.85
N LEU A 109 6.57 -5.11 4.85
CA LEU A 109 5.54 -6.04 4.42
C LEU A 109 6.14 -7.39 4.00
N ARG A 110 7.23 -7.39 3.22
CA ARG A 110 7.89 -8.63 2.76
C ARG A 110 8.45 -9.46 3.90
N ASP A 111 9.10 -8.82 4.89
CA ASP A 111 9.72 -9.51 6.02
C ASP A 111 8.64 -10.03 6.98
N SER A 112 7.73 -9.14 7.37
CA SER A 112 6.69 -9.44 8.34
C SER A 112 5.67 -10.47 7.85
N TRP A 113 5.34 -10.49 6.56
CA TRP A 113 4.28 -11.38 6.05
C TRP A 113 4.59 -12.87 6.27
N LYS A 114 5.88 -13.23 6.28
CA LYS A 114 6.31 -14.61 6.58
C LYS A 114 6.30 -14.93 8.07
N ARG A 115 6.51 -13.93 8.92
CA ARG A 115 6.62 -14.06 10.38
C ARG A 115 5.25 -14.02 11.07
N LEU A 116 4.26 -13.39 10.44
CA LEU A 116 2.89 -13.35 10.93
C LEU A 116 2.19 -14.72 10.84
N ASN A 117 1.52 -15.09 11.93
CA ASN A 117 0.55 -16.18 11.94
C ASN A 117 -0.73 -15.81 11.16
N SER A 118 -1.59 -16.80 10.92
CA SER A 118 -2.85 -16.60 10.17
C SER A 118 -3.78 -15.61 10.86
N LEU A 119 -3.82 -15.60 12.19
CA LEU A 119 -4.64 -14.64 12.96
C LEU A 119 -4.21 -13.19 12.68
N GLY A 120 -2.91 -12.90 12.73
CA GLY A 120 -2.38 -11.56 12.47
C GLY A 120 -2.64 -11.08 11.04
N LYS A 121 -2.57 -11.99 10.05
CA LYS A 121 -2.95 -11.69 8.66
C LYS A 121 -4.43 -11.34 8.54
N ASN A 122 -5.31 -12.11 9.20
CA ASN A 122 -6.75 -11.85 9.20
C ASN A 122 -7.09 -10.51 9.88
N ILE A 123 -6.45 -10.21 11.01
CA ILE A 123 -6.61 -8.91 11.69
C ILE A 123 -6.21 -7.77 10.75
N LEU A 124 -5.11 -7.91 10.02
CA LEU A 124 -4.66 -6.90 9.07
C LEU A 124 -5.66 -6.69 7.92
N PHE A 125 -6.22 -7.77 7.35
CA PHE A 125 -7.27 -7.67 6.35
C PHE A 125 -8.52 -6.98 6.90
N ILE A 126 -8.97 -7.35 8.10
CA ILE A 126 -10.13 -6.70 8.76
C ILE A 126 -9.86 -5.20 8.99
N PHE A 127 -8.67 -4.85 9.44
CA PHE A 127 -8.25 -3.46 9.61
C PHE A 127 -8.36 -2.67 8.30
N PHE A 128 -7.80 -3.19 7.20
CA PHE A 128 -7.89 -2.53 5.90
C PHE A 128 -9.31 -2.48 5.34
N THR A 129 -10.14 -3.49 5.58
CA THR A 129 -11.58 -3.44 5.24
C THR A 129 -12.24 -2.25 5.94
N ILE A 130 -12.06 -2.11 7.25
CA ILE A 130 -12.68 -1.00 8.01
C ILE A 130 -12.13 0.34 7.52
N LEU A 131 -10.80 0.45 7.35
CA LEU A 131 -10.16 1.67 6.85
C LEU A 131 -10.73 2.07 5.49
N PHE A 132 -10.81 1.16 4.53
CA PHE A 132 -11.31 1.45 3.19
C PHE A 132 -12.82 1.70 3.15
N LEU A 133 -13.62 1.10 4.03
CA LEU A 133 -15.03 1.48 4.18
C LEU A 133 -15.18 2.92 4.67
N VAL A 134 -14.44 3.28 5.74
CA VAL A 134 -14.50 4.63 6.33
C VAL A 134 -13.97 5.67 5.36
N VAL A 135 -12.81 5.44 4.77
CA VAL A 135 -12.21 6.36 3.79
C VAL A 135 -13.06 6.41 2.53
N GLY A 136 -13.53 5.29 2.00
CA GLY A 136 -14.41 5.26 0.84
C GLY A 136 -15.68 6.09 1.03
N TRP A 137 -16.34 5.96 2.18
CA TRP A 137 -17.48 6.78 2.53
C TRP A 137 -17.12 8.27 2.65
N LEU A 138 -16.02 8.60 3.34
CA LEU A 138 -15.53 9.98 3.47
C LEU A 138 -15.32 10.63 2.10
N TYR A 139 -14.72 9.91 1.15
CA TYR A 139 -14.45 10.41 -0.20
C TYR A 139 -15.73 10.64 -1.02
N ILE A 140 -16.76 9.83 -0.83
CA ILE A 140 -18.04 9.93 -1.56
C ILE A 140 -18.93 11.05 -1.00
N ASP A 141 -19.02 11.15 0.33
CA ASP A 141 -20.05 11.95 1.01
C ASP A 141 -19.53 13.27 1.59
N ALA A 142 -18.22 13.53 1.49
CA ALA A 142 -17.67 14.82 1.92
C ALA A 142 -18.36 15.97 1.14
N PRO A 143 -18.93 16.98 1.85
CA PRO A 143 -19.62 18.11 1.22
C PRO A 143 -18.67 19.07 0.52
N VAL A 144 -17.37 18.83 0.63
CA VAL A 144 -16.27 19.64 0.09
C VAL A 144 -15.28 18.74 -0.62
N GLN A 145 -14.54 19.34 -1.56
CA GLN A 145 -13.42 18.70 -2.22
C GLN A 145 -12.25 18.55 -1.22
N LEU A 146 -11.77 17.32 -1.05
CA LEU A 146 -10.72 16.96 -0.08
C LEU A 146 -9.30 17.15 -0.64
N CYS A 147 -9.14 17.06 -1.97
CA CYS A 147 -7.86 17.27 -2.66
C CYS A 147 -8.01 18.36 -3.71
N ASN A 148 -7.19 19.42 -3.63
CA ASN A 148 -7.31 20.58 -4.52
C ASN A 148 -6.83 20.29 -5.94
N ASN A 149 -5.87 19.38 -6.09
CA ASN A 149 -5.28 19.03 -7.38
C ASN A 149 -6.08 17.97 -8.18
N TYR A 150 -7.22 17.48 -7.65
CA TYR A 150 -8.08 16.48 -8.31
C TYR A 150 -9.52 16.93 -8.43
N LEU A 151 -10.25 16.49 -9.45
CA LEU A 151 -11.66 16.83 -9.60
C LEU A 151 -12.53 16.08 -8.57
N VAL A 152 -13.67 16.67 -8.19
CA VAL A 152 -14.66 16.03 -7.29
C VAL A 152 -15.14 14.67 -7.83
N ILE A 153 -15.32 14.55 -9.14
CA ILE A 153 -15.74 13.26 -9.75
C ILE A 153 -14.67 12.17 -9.57
N GLU A 154 -13.39 12.54 -9.58
CA GLU A 154 -12.28 11.61 -9.34
C GLU A 154 -12.23 11.21 -7.87
N GLN A 155 -12.49 12.14 -6.96
CA GLN A 155 -12.63 11.87 -5.53
C GLN A 155 -13.73 10.84 -5.26
N ILE A 156 -14.92 11.04 -5.85
CA ILE A 156 -16.04 10.09 -5.71
C ILE A 156 -15.67 8.74 -6.33
N THR A 157 -15.02 8.74 -7.50
CA THR A 157 -14.55 7.51 -8.18
C THR A 157 -13.57 6.74 -7.32
N LEU A 158 -12.61 7.42 -6.69
CA LEU A 158 -11.66 6.82 -5.75
C LEU A 158 -12.38 6.25 -4.52
N GLY A 159 -13.37 6.97 -3.98
CA GLY A 159 -14.19 6.51 -2.87
C GLY A 159 -14.90 5.19 -3.17
N TRP A 160 -15.50 5.06 -4.36
CA TRP A 160 -16.05 3.78 -4.84
C TRP A 160 -14.98 2.70 -5.04
N GLY A 161 -13.77 3.09 -5.47
CA GLY A 161 -12.61 2.19 -5.53
C GLY A 161 -12.26 1.59 -4.17
N PHE A 162 -12.22 2.40 -3.11
CA PHE A 162 -12.00 1.91 -1.75
C PHE A 162 -13.12 0.99 -1.27
N LEU A 163 -14.39 1.34 -1.48
CA LEU A 163 -15.52 0.49 -1.11
C LEU A 163 -15.48 -0.86 -1.83
N THR A 164 -15.19 -0.85 -3.13
CA THR A 164 -15.06 -2.08 -3.94
C THR A 164 -13.92 -2.95 -3.42
N THR A 165 -12.76 -2.36 -3.11
CA THR A 165 -11.62 -3.08 -2.54
C THR A 165 -11.96 -3.70 -1.19
N ALA A 166 -12.67 -2.97 -0.32
CA ALA A 166 -13.14 -3.49 0.97
C ALA A 166 -14.09 -4.69 0.80
N ILE A 167 -15.04 -4.62 -0.14
CA ILE A 167 -15.94 -5.73 -0.48
C ILE A 167 -15.15 -6.96 -0.95
N CYS A 168 -14.16 -6.77 -1.83
CA CYS A 168 -13.30 -7.86 -2.28
C CYS A 168 -12.53 -8.52 -1.11
N ILE A 169 -12.04 -7.73 -0.15
CA ILE A 169 -11.37 -8.26 1.05
C ILE A 169 -12.38 -9.05 1.93
N VAL A 170 -13.62 -8.57 2.08
CA VAL A 170 -14.66 -9.31 2.82
C VAL A 170 -14.96 -10.64 2.15
N ILE A 171 -15.14 -10.66 0.83
CA ILE A 171 -15.35 -11.89 0.06
C ILE A 171 -14.17 -12.86 0.27
N TYR A 172 -12.94 -12.35 0.24
CA TYR A 172 -11.74 -13.14 0.53
C TYR A 172 -11.76 -13.72 1.96
N LEU A 173 -12.07 -12.91 2.97
CA LEU A 173 -12.14 -13.35 4.37
C LEU A 173 -13.23 -14.41 4.59
N ILE A 174 -14.39 -14.28 3.95
CA ILE A 174 -15.43 -15.30 3.95
C ILE A 174 -14.90 -16.58 3.30
N TYR A 175 -14.33 -16.47 2.09
CA TYR A 175 -13.79 -17.62 1.35
C TYR A 175 -12.78 -18.42 2.18
N ILE A 176 -11.83 -17.76 2.85
CA ILE A 176 -10.82 -18.46 3.66
C ILE A 176 -11.37 -19.07 4.97
N THR A 177 -12.49 -18.54 5.48
CA THR A 177 -13.11 -19.05 6.70
C THR A 177 -13.92 -20.31 6.41
N PHE A 178 -14.55 -20.39 5.23
CA PHE A 178 -15.37 -21.53 4.84
C PHE A 178 -14.62 -22.59 4.01
N THR A 179 -13.46 -22.26 3.45
CA THR A 179 -12.65 -23.21 2.67
C THR A 179 -11.52 -23.78 3.51
N ASP A 180 -11.59 -25.08 3.78
CA ASP A 180 -10.51 -25.81 4.43
C ASP A 180 -9.30 -25.95 3.50
N ARG A 181 -8.27 -25.12 3.72
CA ARG A 181 -7.05 -25.09 2.91
C ARG A 181 -6.18 -26.34 3.11
N THR A 182 -6.37 -27.10 4.19
CA THR A 182 -5.58 -28.31 4.46
C THR A 182 -5.84 -29.42 3.44
N LYS A 183 -6.92 -29.32 2.66
CA LYS A 183 -7.26 -30.27 1.58
C LYS A 183 -6.54 -29.99 0.25
N TYR A 184 -5.86 -28.86 0.12
CA TYR A 184 -5.28 -28.38 -1.14
C TYR A 184 -3.79 -27.98 -1.02
N GLU A 185 -3.19 -28.09 0.16
CA GLU A 185 -1.75 -27.96 0.42
C GLU A 185 -1.08 -29.33 0.46
#